data_AF-A0A2K3JEK8-F1
#
_entry.id   AF-A0A2K3JEK8-F1
#
_cell.length_a   1.000
_cell.length_b   1.000
_cell.length_c   1.000
_cell.angle_alpha   90.00
_cell.angle_beta   90.00
_cell.angle_gamma   90.00
#
_symmetry.space_group_name_H-M   'P 1'
#
loop_
_entity.id
_entity.type
_entity.pdbx_description
1 polymer ?
#
loop_
_entity_poly.entity_id
_entity_poly.type
_entity_poly.pdbx_seq_one_letter_code
_entity_poly.pdbx_strand_id
1 'polypeptide(L)'
;MPERGTHEEPPNAIELDIIRSFGWSIVEVEETLYERFLHLSSARSLTTRDIFQKHLREMEAKGFISPMHLHGLKGYKRLLADKEIGKSVYPNVPLDEMRLAVGSLRAKSEIEKQKVPPKVTEDLLSLSESVGKGLQAALENWMLRETGRISKGAVHEHMKNMYHALDKSEEALFEYVRTQTPGILIEVGQILRSRGSDFLLLSLRLTEANIRKYSY
;
A
#
# COMPACT_ATOMS: atom_id res chain seq x y z
N MET A 1 31.62 -4.65 -17.80
CA MET A 1 30.90 -3.88 -16.76
C MET A 1 31.26 -2.42 -16.98
N PRO A 2 30.36 -1.58 -17.57
CA PRO A 2 30.62 -0.16 -17.66
C PRO A 2 29.82 0.61 -16.62
N GLU A 3 30.52 1.47 -15.90
CA GLU A 3 29.98 2.59 -15.11
C GLU A 3 29.20 3.53 -16.05
N ARG A 4 27.96 3.90 -15.67
CA ARG A 4 27.11 4.91 -16.30
C ARG A 4 26.25 5.51 -15.19
N GLY A 5 26.14 6.82 -14.98
CA GLY A 5 26.70 7.97 -15.65
C GLY A 5 26.55 9.17 -14.70
N THR A 6 27.46 10.11 -14.87
CA THR A 6 27.58 11.40 -14.18
C THR A 6 26.29 12.23 -14.26
N HIS A 7 25.82 12.71 -13.10
CA HIS A 7 24.71 13.67 -12.98
C HIS A 7 25.19 15.07 -13.38
N GLU A 8 24.84 15.53 -14.59
CA GLU A 8 25.19 16.89 -15.05
C GLU A 8 24.04 17.90 -14.95
N GLU A 9 22.77 17.47 -14.84
CA GLU A 9 21.63 18.38 -14.69
C GLU A 9 20.78 18.08 -13.45
N PRO A 10 20.47 19.08 -12.61
CA PRO A 10 19.56 18.91 -11.48
C PRO A 10 18.13 18.60 -11.98
N PRO A 11 17.36 17.78 -11.25
CA PRO A 11 16.00 17.41 -11.66
C PRO A 11 15.09 18.64 -11.71
N ASN A 12 14.32 18.76 -12.80
CA ASN A 12 13.31 19.79 -12.98
C ASN A 12 12.16 19.60 -11.97
N ALA A 13 11.34 20.62 -11.75
CA ALA A 13 10.21 20.59 -10.82
C ALA A 13 9.20 19.46 -11.11
N ILE A 14 9.08 18.97 -12.35
CA ILE A 14 8.25 17.80 -12.68
C ILE A 14 8.94 16.51 -12.23
N GLU A 15 10.21 16.36 -12.58
CA GLU A 15 11.02 15.20 -12.22
C GLU A 15 11.11 15.05 -10.70
N LEU A 16 11.26 16.16 -9.97
CA LEU A 16 11.20 16.19 -8.51
C LEU A 16 9.86 15.71 -7.95
N ASP A 17 8.74 16.10 -8.55
CA ASP A 17 7.41 15.63 -8.12
C ASP A 17 7.22 14.14 -8.41
N ILE A 18 7.75 13.64 -9.53
CA ILE A 18 7.76 12.20 -9.84
C ILE A 18 8.64 11.46 -8.83
N ILE A 19 9.83 11.98 -8.52
CA ILE A 19 10.72 11.41 -7.49
C ILE A 19 10.01 11.39 -6.12
N ARG A 20 9.27 12.45 -5.77
CA ARG A 20 8.45 12.49 -4.53
C ARG A 20 7.30 11.49 -4.55
N SER A 21 6.78 11.15 -5.73
CA SER A 21 5.70 10.17 -5.90
C SER A 21 6.14 8.74 -5.57
N PHE A 22 7.44 8.44 -5.60
CA PHE A 22 7.97 7.19 -5.04
C PHE A 22 7.81 7.13 -3.50
N GLY A 23 7.71 8.28 -2.82
CA GLY A 23 7.65 8.35 -1.37
C GLY A 23 8.87 7.67 -0.73
N TRP A 24 8.60 6.66 0.11
CA TRP A 24 9.62 5.83 0.76
C TRP A 24 10.04 4.61 -0.07
N SER A 25 9.32 4.31 -1.15
CA SER A 25 9.57 3.12 -1.96
C SER A 25 10.77 3.34 -2.90
N ILE A 26 11.64 2.33 -3.01
CA ILE A 26 12.71 2.30 -4.02
C ILE A 26 12.18 1.89 -5.40
N VAL A 27 11.07 1.15 -5.41
CA VAL A 27 10.49 0.52 -6.59
C VAL A 27 8.97 0.71 -6.55
N GLU A 28 8.38 1.13 -7.66
CA GLU A 28 6.92 1.31 -7.78
C GLU A 28 6.40 0.97 -9.18
N VAL A 29 5.11 0.66 -9.26
CA VAL A 29 4.40 0.43 -10.53
C VAL A 29 4.08 1.77 -11.20
N GLU A 30 4.13 1.82 -12.54
CA GLU A 30 3.89 3.06 -13.31
C GLU A 30 2.54 3.70 -12.97
N GLU A 31 1.51 2.89 -12.79
CA GLU A 31 0.15 3.33 -12.47
C GLU A 31 0.08 4.03 -11.10
N THR A 32 0.67 3.42 -10.08
CA THR A 32 0.72 3.99 -8.72
C THR A 32 1.54 5.28 -8.70
N LEU A 33 2.64 5.34 -9.45
CA LEU A 33 3.44 6.57 -9.59
C LEU A 33 2.63 7.70 -10.25
N TYR A 34 1.85 7.38 -11.28
CA TYR A 34 1.02 8.35 -11.97
C TYR A 34 -0.08 8.93 -11.06
N GLU A 35 -0.79 8.07 -10.34
CA GLU A 35 -1.84 8.49 -9.40
C GLU A 35 -1.26 9.40 -8.31
N ARG A 36 -0.14 9.01 -7.70
CA ARG A 36 0.54 9.82 -6.67
C ARG A 36 1.03 11.14 -7.25
N PHE A 37 1.59 11.14 -8.46
CA PHE A 37 2.03 12.36 -9.13
C PHE A 37 0.89 13.37 -9.32
N LEU A 38 -0.29 12.91 -9.72
CA LEU A 38 -1.47 13.77 -9.85
C LEU A 38 -1.93 14.35 -8.52
N HIS A 39 -1.85 13.57 -7.44
CA HIS A 39 -2.22 14.04 -6.10
C HIS A 39 -1.24 15.04 -5.51
N LEU A 40 0.05 14.88 -5.79
CA LEU A 40 1.10 15.74 -5.27
C LEU A 40 1.18 17.08 -5.97
N SER A 41 0.92 17.07 -7.27
CA SER A 41 1.03 18.25 -8.11
C SER A 41 -0.37 18.79 -8.38
N SER A 42 -0.97 19.47 -7.40
CA SER A 42 -2.29 20.11 -7.55
C SER A 42 -2.35 21.11 -8.71
N ALA A 43 -1.21 21.71 -9.05
CA ALA A 43 -1.04 22.58 -10.22
C ALA A 43 -0.94 21.82 -11.57
N ARG A 44 -0.79 20.49 -11.56
CA ARG A 44 -0.54 19.66 -12.75
C ARG A 44 -1.51 18.48 -12.88
N SER A 45 -2.67 18.57 -12.22
CA SER A 45 -3.75 17.58 -12.23
C SER A 45 -4.33 17.29 -13.63
N LEU A 46 -4.00 18.09 -14.65
CA LEU A 46 -4.39 17.91 -16.05
C LEU A 46 -3.33 17.17 -16.89
N THR A 47 -2.23 16.73 -16.29
CA THR A 47 -1.18 15.98 -17.01
C THR A 47 -1.75 14.64 -17.44
N THR A 48 -1.72 14.34 -18.74
CA THR A 48 -2.18 13.04 -19.25
C THR A 48 -1.13 11.96 -19.03
N ARG A 49 -1.57 10.69 -19.07
CA ARG A 49 -0.71 9.52 -18.91
C ARG A 49 0.43 9.48 -19.94
N ASP A 50 0.17 9.91 -21.17
CA ASP A 50 1.18 9.95 -22.24
C ASP A 50 2.30 10.95 -21.95
N ILE A 51 1.93 12.11 -21.40
CA ILE A 51 2.89 13.15 -20.99
C ILE A 51 3.72 12.66 -19.81
N PHE A 52 3.07 12.02 -18.83
CA PHE A 52 3.77 11.40 -17.70
C PHE A 52 4.77 10.34 -18.15
N GLN A 53 4.37 9.45 -19.07
CA GLN A 53 5.28 8.45 -19.65
C GLN A 53 6.44 9.07 -20.45
N LYS A 54 6.23 10.24 -21.05
CA LYS A 54 7.32 11.00 -21.67
C LYS A 54 8.34 11.45 -20.62
N HIS A 55 7.89 11.99 -19.49
CA HIS A 55 8.77 12.37 -18.39
C HIS A 55 9.51 11.18 -17.77
N LEU A 56 8.87 10.01 -17.66
CA LEU A 56 9.57 8.81 -17.19
C LEU A 56 10.69 8.38 -18.15
N ARG A 57 10.48 8.49 -19.46
CA ARG A 57 11.53 8.22 -20.46
C ARG A 57 12.69 9.23 -20.38
N GLU A 58 12.37 10.50 -20.15
CA GLU A 58 13.38 11.55 -19.94
C GLU A 58 14.18 11.29 -18.66
N MET A 59 13.52 10.89 -17.57
CA MET A 59 14.16 10.54 -16.31
C MET A 59 15.01 9.26 -16.39
N GLU A 60 14.58 8.28 -17.19
CA GLU A 60 15.39 7.09 -17.49
C GLU A 60 16.66 7.47 -18.26
N ALA A 61 16.54 8.31 -19.29
CA ALA A 61 17.70 8.79 -20.06
C ALA A 61 18.69 9.58 -19.19
N LYS A 62 18.20 10.33 -18.21
CA LYS A 62 19.00 11.06 -17.21
C LYS A 62 19.54 10.17 -16.07
N GLY A 63 19.18 8.89 -16.05
CA GLY A 63 19.66 7.94 -15.03
C GLY A 63 19.02 8.12 -13.66
N PHE A 64 17.90 8.83 -13.54
CA PHE A 64 17.20 8.99 -12.25
C PHE A 64 16.39 7.75 -11.86
N ILE A 65 15.86 7.05 -12.86
CA ILE A 65 15.06 5.83 -12.70
C ILE A 65 15.49 4.77 -13.72
N SER A 66 15.14 3.52 -13.46
CA SER A 66 15.34 2.40 -14.38
C SER A 66 14.05 1.60 -14.51
N PRO A 67 13.60 1.26 -15.73
CA PRO A 67 12.41 0.46 -15.92
C PRO A 67 12.63 -0.98 -15.44
N MET A 68 11.58 -1.58 -14.90
CA MET A 68 11.56 -2.98 -14.51
C MET A 68 10.15 -3.56 -14.63
N HIS A 69 10.04 -4.88 -14.54
CA HIS A 69 8.75 -5.56 -14.51
C HIS A 69 8.49 -6.11 -13.10
N LEU A 70 7.34 -5.77 -12.54
CA LEU A 70 6.87 -6.21 -11.24
C LEU A 70 5.61 -7.03 -11.45
N HIS A 71 5.69 -8.35 -11.30
CA HIS A 71 4.55 -9.25 -11.49
C HIS A 71 3.84 -9.08 -12.86
N GLY A 72 4.61 -8.81 -13.92
CA GLY A 72 4.08 -8.59 -15.27
C GLY A 72 3.58 -7.16 -15.55
N LEU A 73 3.61 -6.27 -14.55
CA LEU A 73 3.30 -4.85 -14.70
C LEU A 73 4.57 -4.04 -14.90
N LYS A 74 4.47 -2.97 -15.69
CA LYS A 74 5.56 -2.03 -15.93
C LYS A 74 5.78 -1.16 -14.68
N GLY A 75 6.98 -1.17 -14.16
CA GLY A 75 7.38 -0.40 -12.99
C GLY A 75 8.73 0.26 -13.18
N TYR A 76 9.13 1.04 -12.19
CA TYR A 76 10.38 1.77 -12.21
C TYR A 76 11.07 1.65 -10.85
N LYS A 77 12.40 1.56 -10.90
CA LYS A 77 13.29 1.61 -9.75
C LYS A 77 13.95 2.99 -9.72
N ARG A 78 13.94 3.64 -8.56
CA ARG A 78 14.71 4.86 -8.31
C ARG A 78 16.20 4.52 -8.21
N LEU A 79 17.03 5.23 -8.97
CA LEU A 79 18.49 5.04 -9.00
C LEU A 79 19.27 6.11 -8.22
N LEU A 80 18.58 7.15 -7.75
CA LEU A 80 19.18 8.23 -6.97
C LEU A 80 19.68 7.72 -5.60
N ALA A 81 20.95 7.96 -5.29
CA ALA A 81 21.53 7.71 -3.99
C ALA A 81 21.05 8.79 -2.99
N ASP A 82 20.61 8.38 -1.80
CA ASP A 82 20.06 9.24 -0.74
C ASP A 82 21.02 10.39 -0.27
N LYS A 83 22.26 10.43 -0.78
CA LYS A 83 23.30 11.38 -0.39
C LYS A 83 23.33 12.68 -1.21
N GLU A 84 22.77 12.71 -2.43
CA GLU A 84 22.91 13.89 -3.32
C GLU A 84 21.69 14.81 -3.37
N ILE A 85 20.57 14.38 -2.81
CA ILE A 85 19.35 15.17 -2.83
C ILE A 85 18.94 15.37 -1.39
N GLY A 86 19.22 16.57 -0.88
CA GLY A 86 19.03 16.92 0.53
C GLY A 86 17.60 16.72 1.04
N LYS A 87 17.32 17.26 2.23
CA LYS A 87 16.04 17.22 2.95
C LYS A 87 14.77 17.65 2.13
N SER A 88 14.87 17.98 0.85
CA SER A 88 13.81 18.47 -0.04
C SER A 88 13.12 17.41 -0.93
N VAL A 89 13.64 16.18 -1.00
CA VAL A 89 12.98 15.05 -1.72
C VAL A 89 12.03 14.28 -0.82
N TYR A 90 12.37 14.20 0.45
CA TYR A 90 11.44 13.77 1.46
C TYR A 90 10.48 14.92 1.72
N PRO A 91 9.17 14.69 1.66
CA PRO A 91 8.23 15.74 1.95
C PRO A 91 8.43 16.16 3.43
N ASN A 92 8.60 17.48 3.68
CA ASN A 92 8.88 18.05 5.02
C ASN A 92 7.77 17.76 6.04
N VAL A 93 6.57 17.53 5.52
CA VAL A 93 5.45 16.88 6.20
C VAL A 93 5.39 15.52 5.52
N PRO A 94 5.24 14.38 6.25
CA PRO A 94 4.87 13.14 5.58
C PRO A 94 3.79 13.50 4.58
N LEU A 95 3.94 13.06 3.32
CA LEU A 95 2.78 13.02 2.45
C LEU A 95 1.88 12.03 3.15
N ASP A 96 1.08 12.57 4.05
CA ASP A 96 0.15 11.84 4.84
C ASP A 96 -0.68 11.16 3.77
N GLU A 97 -0.47 9.86 3.63
CA GLU A 97 -1.47 8.94 3.12
C GLU A 97 -2.81 9.24 3.88
N MET A 98 -2.74 9.90 5.05
CA MET A 98 -3.82 10.54 5.79
C MET A 98 -4.30 11.96 5.39
N ARG A 99 -3.59 12.85 4.65
CA ARG A 99 -4.10 14.21 4.27
C ARG A 99 -4.84 14.24 2.95
N LEU A 100 -4.64 13.24 2.09
CA LEU A 100 -5.67 12.84 1.14
C LEU A 100 -6.97 12.46 1.88
N ALA A 101 -6.86 11.95 3.11
CA ALA A 101 -8.02 11.77 3.99
C ALA A 101 -8.45 13.05 4.73
N VAL A 102 -7.57 13.97 5.16
CA VAL A 102 -7.98 15.17 5.95
C VAL A 102 -8.73 16.23 5.12
N GLY A 103 -8.36 16.44 3.85
CA GLY A 103 -9.18 17.25 2.94
C GLY A 103 -10.55 16.62 2.67
N SER A 104 -10.61 15.28 2.65
CA SER A 104 -11.86 14.53 2.57
C SER A 104 -12.65 14.55 3.88
N LEU A 105 -12.01 14.63 5.05
CA LEU A 105 -12.65 14.55 6.37
C LEU A 105 -13.41 15.83 6.73
N ARG A 106 -12.98 16.99 6.23
CA ARG A 106 -13.77 18.25 6.36
C ARG A 106 -14.86 18.38 5.30
N ALA A 107 -14.77 17.65 4.18
CA ALA A 107 -15.86 17.56 3.20
C ALA A 107 -16.86 16.41 3.51
N LYS A 108 -16.51 15.50 4.44
CA LYS A 108 -17.31 14.32 4.77
C LYS A 108 -18.51 14.59 5.69
N SER A 109 -18.65 15.76 6.31
CA SER A 109 -19.77 16.00 7.23
C SER A 109 -21.12 16.29 6.56
N GLU A 110 -21.16 16.55 5.24
CA GLU A 110 -22.44 16.73 4.52
C GLU A 110 -22.80 15.58 3.57
N ILE A 111 -21.82 14.80 3.10
CA ILE A 111 -22.05 13.67 2.18
C ILE A 111 -22.50 12.40 2.93
N GLU A 112 -22.27 12.31 4.25
CA GLU A 112 -22.68 11.18 5.08
C GLU A 112 -24.20 10.99 5.25
N LYS A 113 -25.03 11.91 4.73
CA LYS A 113 -26.50 11.74 4.70
C LYS A 113 -27.02 10.94 3.51
N GLN A 114 -26.16 10.47 2.61
CA GLN A 114 -26.54 9.57 1.50
C GLN A 114 -25.72 8.28 1.52
N LYS A 115 -25.77 7.52 2.62
CA LYS A 115 -25.36 6.12 2.61
C LYS A 115 -26.37 5.29 1.83
N VAL A 116 -26.19 5.19 0.52
CA VAL A 116 -26.59 3.97 -0.18
C VAL A 116 -25.61 2.90 0.31
N PRO A 117 -26.07 1.85 1.02
CA PRO A 117 -25.17 0.78 1.43
C PRO A 117 -24.53 0.20 0.15
N PRO A 118 -23.21 -0.05 0.13
CA PRO A 118 -22.62 -0.79 -0.98
C PRO A 118 -23.39 -2.10 -1.08
N LYS A 119 -23.99 -2.38 -2.24
CA LYS A 119 -24.62 -3.68 -2.49
C LYS A 119 -23.52 -4.72 -2.26
N VAL A 120 -23.62 -5.44 -1.15
CA VAL A 120 -22.76 -6.59 -0.87
C VAL A 120 -23.06 -7.60 -1.96
N THR A 121 -22.21 -7.64 -2.98
CA THR A 121 -22.30 -8.61 -4.06
C THR A 121 -21.72 -9.93 -3.59
N GLU A 122 -22.26 -11.03 -4.12
CA GLU A 122 -21.75 -12.38 -3.86
C GLU A 122 -20.26 -12.50 -4.22
N ASP A 123 -19.84 -11.80 -5.29
CA ASP A 123 -18.43 -11.70 -5.70
C ASP A 123 -17.53 -11.06 -4.65
N LEU A 124 -18.01 -10.00 -3.96
CA LEU A 124 -17.24 -9.35 -2.90
C LEU A 124 -17.06 -10.28 -1.70
N LEU A 125 -18.12 -10.99 -1.31
CA LEU A 125 -18.06 -11.96 -0.22
C LEU A 125 -17.12 -13.12 -0.55
N SER A 126 -17.24 -13.69 -1.74
CA SER A 126 -16.34 -14.74 -2.26
C SER A 126 -14.88 -14.31 -2.20
N LEU A 127 -14.60 -13.09 -2.66
CA LEU A 127 -13.25 -12.56 -2.67
C LEU A 127 -12.72 -12.30 -1.25
N SER A 128 -13.55 -11.73 -0.36
CA SER A 128 -13.18 -11.52 1.04
C SER A 128 -12.93 -12.84 1.78
N GLU A 129 -13.70 -13.88 1.49
CA GLU A 129 -13.44 -15.22 2.03
C GLU A 129 -12.14 -15.82 1.52
N SER A 130 -11.84 -15.67 0.23
CA SER A 130 -10.59 -16.15 -0.36
C SER A 130 -9.38 -15.44 0.25
N VAL A 131 -9.44 -14.12 0.42
CA VAL A 131 -8.36 -13.33 1.04
C VAL A 131 -8.23 -13.69 2.52
N GLY A 132 -9.35 -13.84 3.23
CA GLY A 132 -9.38 -14.30 4.62
C GLY A 132 -8.71 -15.66 4.82
N LYS A 133 -9.01 -16.64 3.95
CA LYS A 133 -8.35 -17.96 3.93
C LYS A 133 -6.86 -17.85 3.63
N GLY A 134 -6.47 -16.99 2.70
CA GLY A 134 -5.06 -16.74 2.38
C GLY A 134 -4.29 -16.17 3.58
N LEU A 135 -4.89 -15.19 4.27
CA LEU A 135 -4.31 -14.60 5.47
C LEU A 135 -4.22 -15.62 6.62
N GLN A 136 -5.25 -16.45 6.78
CA GLN A 136 -5.24 -17.55 7.74
C GLN A 136 -4.11 -18.55 7.45
N ALA A 137 -3.94 -18.96 6.20
CA ALA A 137 -2.87 -19.86 5.81
C ALA A 137 -1.49 -19.24 6.02
N ALA A 138 -1.31 -17.95 5.74
CA ALA A 138 -0.06 -17.24 6.00
C ALA A 138 0.27 -17.21 7.51
N LEU A 139 -0.75 -16.94 8.34
CA LEU A 139 -0.62 -16.95 9.79
C LEU A 139 -0.30 -18.35 10.33
N GLU A 140 -0.99 -19.38 9.87
CA GLU A 140 -0.73 -20.78 10.24
C GLU A 140 0.68 -21.23 9.83
N ASN A 141 1.13 -20.85 8.62
CA ASN A 141 2.47 -21.16 8.15
C ASN A 141 3.55 -20.46 8.98
N TRP A 142 3.33 -19.20 9.35
CA TRP A 142 4.23 -18.48 10.26
C TRP A 142 4.27 -19.14 11.64
N MET A 143 3.11 -19.45 12.23
CA MET A 143 3.04 -20.13 13.53
C MET A 143 3.71 -21.50 13.51
N LEU A 144 3.56 -22.27 12.42
CA LEU A 144 4.22 -23.55 12.25
C LEU A 144 5.75 -23.40 12.21
N ARG A 145 6.25 -22.36 11.56
CA ARG A 145 7.70 -22.07 11.50
C ARG A 145 8.25 -21.59 12.85
N GLU A 146 7.51 -20.77 13.57
CA GLU A 146 7.97 -20.13 14.81
C GLU A 146 7.83 -21.06 16.02
N THR A 147 6.68 -21.72 16.15
CA THR A 147 6.33 -22.52 17.34
C THR A 147 6.33 -24.02 17.09
N GLY A 148 6.48 -24.45 15.82
CA GLY A 148 6.42 -25.87 15.43
C GLY A 148 5.02 -26.49 15.51
N ARG A 149 3.99 -25.72 15.87
CA ARG A 149 2.61 -26.20 16.06
C ARG A 149 1.61 -25.17 15.56
N ILE A 150 0.47 -25.64 15.07
CA ILE A 150 -0.65 -24.78 14.70
C ILE A 150 -1.73 -24.95 15.77
N SER A 151 -2.04 -23.87 16.47
CA SER A 151 -3.18 -23.81 17.40
C SER A 151 -4.29 -22.99 16.76
N LYS A 152 -5.41 -23.64 16.42
CA LYS A 152 -6.59 -22.95 15.86
C LYS A 152 -7.14 -21.86 16.80
N GLY A 153 -7.01 -22.07 18.11
CA GLY A 153 -7.40 -21.07 19.12
C GLY A 153 -6.53 -19.81 19.04
N ALA A 154 -5.21 -19.97 18.88
CA ALA A 154 -4.29 -18.85 18.73
C ALA A 154 -4.45 -18.16 17.36
N VAL A 155 -4.69 -18.92 16.27
CA VAL A 155 -5.03 -18.35 14.95
C VAL A 155 -6.27 -17.46 15.06
N HIS A 156 -7.33 -17.96 15.71
CA HIS A 156 -8.55 -17.19 15.95
C HIS A 156 -8.29 -15.92 16.79
N GLU A 157 -7.50 -16.05 17.86
CA GLU A 157 -7.14 -14.92 18.71
C GLU A 157 -6.38 -13.83 17.94
N HIS A 158 -5.39 -14.22 17.12
CA HIS A 158 -4.67 -13.29 16.26
C HIS A 158 -5.59 -12.61 15.24
N MET A 159 -6.50 -13.36 14.60
CA MET A 159 -7.48 -12.80 13.65
C MET A 159 -8.41 -11.78 14.31
N LYS A 160 -8.90 -12.09 15.52
CA LYS A 160 -9.75 -11.19 16.30
C LYS A 160 -8.98 -9.94 16.75
N ASN A 161 -7.75 -10.10 17.19
CA ASN A 161 -6.92 -8.98 17.63
C ASN A 161 -6.53 -8.08 16.45
N MET A 162 -6.24 -8.64 15.28
CA MET A 162 -6.05 -7.88 14.03
C MET A 162 -7.32 -7.11 13.66
N TYR A 163 -8.51 -7.72 13.78
CA TYR A 163 -9.78 -7.02 13.55
C TYR A 163 -9.94 -5.83 14.50
N HIS A 164 -9.75 -6.04 15.80
CA HIS A 164 -9.86 -4.96 16.80
C HIS A 164 -8.78 -3.89 16.66
N ALA A 165 -7.59 -4.26 16.20
CA ALA A 165 -6.53 -3.32 15.92
C ALA A 165 -6.90 -2.45 14.71
N LEU A 166 -7.37 -3.07 13.63
CA LEU A 166 -7.79 -2.37 12.41
C LEU A 166 -9.02 -1.48 12.62
N ASP A 167 -9.97 -1.91 13.45
CA ASP A 167 -11.15 -1.12 13.83
C ASP A 167 -10.78 0.17 14.58
N LYS A 168 -9.63 0.19 15.27
CA LYS A 168 -9.07 1.40 15.88
C LYS A 168 -8.34 2.26 14.87
N SER A 169 -7.37 1.69 14.16
CA SER A 169 -6.66 2.36 13.07
C SER A 169 -5.75 1.38 12.30
N GLU A 170 -5.29 1.78 11.11
CA GLU A 170 -4.32 0.99 10.35
C GLU A 170 -2.97 0.91 11.07
N GLU A 171 -2.54 1.97 11.77
CA GLU A 171 -1.31 1.99 12.57
C GLU A 171 -1.38 0.99 13.73
N ALA A 172 -2.53 0.89 14.39
CA ALA A 172 -2.75 -0.07 15.45
C ALA A 172 -2.66 -1.51 14.93
N LEU A 173 -3.16 -1.78 13.72
CA LEU A 173 -2.98 -3.08 13.06
C LEU A 173 -1.51 -3.35 12.75
N PHE A 174 -0.79 -2.40 12.16
CA PHE A 174 0.63 -2.61 11.84
C PHE A 174 1.49 -2.80 13.09
N GLU A 175 1.21 -2.08 14.17
CA GLU A 175 1.90 -2.28 15.45
C GLU A 175 1.62 -3.67 16.02
N TYR A 176 0.35 -4.12 15.96
CA TYR A 176 0.00 -5.48 16.36
C TYR A 176 0.72 -6.54 15.51
N VAL A 177 0.69 -6.40 14.18
CA VAL A 177 1.30 -7.38 13.29
C VAL A 177 2.82 -7.42 13.46
N ARG A 178 3.48 -6.25 13.58
CA ARG A 178 4.92 -6.16 13.82
C ARG A 178 5.35 -6.82 15.14
N THR A 179 4.54 -6.69 16.19
CA THR A 179 4.90 -7.20 17.53
C THR A 179 4.48 -8.64 17.76
N GLN A 180 3.32 -9.05 17.24
CA GLN A 180 2.71 -10.35 17.55
C GLN A 180 2.78 -11.35 16.41
N THR A 181 2.75 -10.90 15.15
CA THR A 181 2.69 -11.78 13.97
C THR A 181 3.56 -11.26 12.80
N PRO A 182 4.86 -11.00 13.02
CA PRO A 182 5.68 -10.27 12.05
C PRO A 182 5.80 -10.97 10.69
N GLY A 183 5.62 -12.29 10.64
CA GLY A 183 5.71 -13.08 9.42
C GLY A 183 4.57 -12.87 8.42
N ILE A 184 3.49 -12.17 8.79
CA ILE A 184 2.37 -11.84 7.89
C ILE A 184 2.29 -10.35 7.54
N LEU A 185 3.30 -9.57 7.94
CA LEU A 185 3.32 -8.11 7.76
C LEU A 185 3.19 -7.70 6.29
N ILE A 186 3.83 -8.46 5.39
CA ILE A 186 3.83 -8.18 3.95
C ILE A 186 2.44 -8.44 3.39
N GLU A 187 1.83 -9.58 3.73
CA GLU A 187 0.51 -10.00 3.28
C GLU A 187 -0.56 -9.01 3.74
N VAL A 188 -0.54 -8.62 5.02
CA VAL A 188 -1.46 -7.62 5.59
C VAL A 188 -1.28 -6.27 4.90
N GLY A 189 -0.04 -5.82 4.72
CA GLY A 189 0.26 -4.55 4.05
C GLY A 189 -0.18 -4.55 2.58
N GLN A 190 -0.02 -5.67 1.87
CA GLN A 190 -0.47 -5.81 0.49
C GLN A 190 -1.99 -5.78 0.36
N ILE A 191 -2.72 -6.45 1.27
CA ILE A 191 -4.19 -6.45 1.27
C ILE A 191 -4.70 -5.03 1.53
N LEU A 192 -4.16 -4.34 2.54
CA LEU A 192 -4.53 -2.95 2.83
C LEU A 192 -4.28 -2.03 1.63
N ARG A 193 -3.11 -2.10 1.01
CA ARG A 193 -2.77 -1.26 -0.14
C ARG A 193 -3.64 -1.52 -1.38
N SER A 194 -4.01 -2.78 -1.62
CA SER A 194 -4.72 -3.17 -2.84
C SER A 194 -6.24 -3.10 -2.73
N ARG A 195 -6.80 -3.27 -1.52
CA ARG A 195 -8.25 -3.41 -1.30
C ARG A 195 -8.83 -2.46 -0.26
N GLY A 196 -8.00 -1.81 0.54
CA GLY A 196 -8.42 -0.90 1.61
C GLY A 196 -8.79 -1.59 2.93
N SER A 197 -8.91 -0.79 3.98
CA SER A 197 -9.19 -1.22 5.36
C SER A 197 -10.57 -1.83 5.54
N ASP A 198 -11.61 -1.27 4.90
CA ASP A 198 -12.97 -1.81 4.96
C ASP A 198 -13.06 -3.25 4.43
N PHE A 199 -12.31 -3.55 3.36
CA PHE A 199 -12.25 -4.90 2.79
C PHE A 199 -11.53 -5.88 3.72
N LEU A 200 -10.44 -5.45 4.35
CA LEU A 200 -9.71 -6.29 5.30
C LEU A 200 -10.53 -6.53 6.58
N LEU A 201 -11.26 -5.52 7.07
CA LEU A 201 -12.22 -5.69 8.18
C LEU A 201 -13.28 -6.74 7.86
N LEU A 202 -13.88 -6.67 6.66
CA LEU A 202 -14.85 -7.67 6.21
C LEU A 202 -14.22 -9.07 6.15
N SER A 203 -13.04 -9.18 5.56
CA SER A 203 -12.31 -10.45 5.40
C SER A 203 -11.96 -11.07 6.76
N LEU A 204 -11.46 -10.28 7.70
CA LEU A 204 -11.14 -10.70 9.06
C LEU A 204 -12.41 -11.15 9.82
N ARG A 205 -13.52 -10.41 9.67
CA ARG A 205 -14.80 -10.75 10.31
C ARG A 205 -15.41 -12.05 9.77
N LEU A 206 -15.37 -12.25 8.46
CA LEU A 206 -15.84 -13.49 7.83
C LEU A 206 -14.97 -14.69 8.25
N THR A 207 -13.67 -14.47 8.36
CA THR A 207 -12.72 -15.50 8.79
C THR A 207 -12.91 -15.86 10.27
N GLU A 208 -13.09 -14.87 11.16
CA GLU A 208 -13.43 -15.11 12.58
C GLU A 208 -14.71 -15.94 12.71
N ALA A 209 -15.77 -15.55 11.98
CA ALA A 209 -17.05 -16.24 12.02
C ALA A 209 -16.96 -17.69 11.50
N ASN A 210 -16.10 -17.95 10.51
CA ASN A 210 -15.89 -19.28 9.95
C ASN A 210 -15.03 -20.17 10.86
N ILE A 211 -14.03 -19.62 11.56
CA ILE A 211 -13.21 -20.41 12.50
C ILE A 211 -14.01 -20.88 13.71
N ARG A 212 -14.98 -20.08 14.19
CA ARG A 212 -15.88 -20.49 15.30
C ARG A 212 -16.72 -21.73 14.97
N LYS A 213 -17.09 -21.95 13.70
CA LYS A 213 -17.88 -23.13 13.29
C LYS A 213 -17.12 -24.45 13.42
N TYR A 214 -15.79 -24.42 13.55
CA TYR A 214 -14.94 -25.62 13.64
C TYR A 214 -14.36 -25.86 15.05
N SER A 215 -14.84 -25.15 16.07
CA SER A 215 -14.52 -25.41 17.48
C SER A 215 -15.58 -26.35 18.08
N TYR A 216 -15.37 -27.65 17.97
CA TYR A 216 -16.01 -28.69 18.78
C TYR A 216 -14.96 -29.35 19.66
#